data_AF-A0A2V1NZ37-F1
#
_entry.id   AF-A0A2V1NZ37-F1
#
_cell.length_a   1.000
_cell.length_b   1.000
_cell.length_c   1.000
_cell.angle_alpha   90.00
_cell.angle_beta   90.00
_cell.angle_gamma   90.00
#
_symmetry.space_group_name_H-M   'P 1'
#
loop_
_entity.id
_entity.type
_entity.pdbx_description
1 polymer ?
#
loop_
_entity_poly.entity_id
_entity_poly.type
_entity_poly.pdbx_seq_one_letter_code
_entity_poly.pdbx_strand_id
1 'polypeptide(L)'
;MYSETDPQAANYNQAPGAYDYYTDPARGNVPQYRNTFDVTSWDTWLTLDALRQAPEITAPTIVVHSDGSALPDHAKRLYDSVRGEKELVWADGTHARADGQRRGERDAVLPHPPGLGAQA
;
A
#
# COMPACT_ATOMS: atom_id res chain seq x y z
N MET A 1 8.05 -5.45 -14.78
CA MET A 1 7.26 -4.47 -14.00
C MET A 1 8.05 -4.06 -12.77
N TYR A 2 8.38 -4.98 -11.86
CA TYR A 2 9.30 -4.75 -10.74
C TYR A 2 10.66 -5.40 -11.02
N SER A 3 11.77 -4.73 -10.73
CA SER A 3 13.11 -5.32 -10.86
C SER A 3 14.14 -4.64 -9.97
N GLU A 4 15.06 -5.42 -9.41
CA GLU A 4 16.22 -4.91 -8.66
C GLU A 4 17.47 -4.77 -9.54
N THR A 5 17.44 -5.36 -10.74
CA THR A 5 18.60 -5.46 -11.64
C THR A 5 18.38 -4.85 -13.03
N ASP A 6 17.13 -4.60 -13.41
CA ASP A 6 16.75 -4.01 -14.70
C ASP A 6 16.33 -2.54 -14.52
N PRO A 7 17.20 -1.57 -14.89
CA PRO A 7 16.89 -0.15 -14.76
C PRO A 7 15.82 0.33 -15.75
N GLN A 8 15.42 -0.49 -16.74
CA GLN A 8 14.32 -0.19 -17.65
C GLN A 8 12.96 -0.68 -17.12
N ALA A 9 12.93 -1.35 -15.96
CA ALA A 9 11.68 -1.77 -15.34
C ALA A 9 10.86 -0.55 -14.87
N ALA A 10 9.54 -0.62 -15.03
CA ALA A 10 8.61 0.43 -14.58
C ALA A 10 8.76 0.77 -13.09
N ASN A 11 9.10 -0.22 -12.25
CA ASN A 11 9.44 -0.07 -10.85
C ASN A 11 10.84 -0.66 -10.63
N TYR A 12 11.85 0.21 -10.58
CA TYR A 12 13.24 -0.16 -10.35
C TYR A 12 13.72 0.31 -8.97
N ASN A 13 14.25 -0.62 -8.18
CA ASN A 13 14.90 -0.34 -6.90
C ASN A 13 16.00 -1.36 -6.66
N GLN A 14 17.26 -0.91 -6.69
CA GLN A 14 18.45 -1.75 -6.54
C GLN A 14 18.68 -2.28 -5.10
N ALA A 15 17.88 -1.87 -4.11
CA ALA A 15 18.01 -2.38 -2.76
C ALA A 15 17.61 -3.87 -2.70
N PRO A 16 18.47 -4.77 -2.19
CA PRO A 16 18.16 -6.20 -2.13
C PRO A 16 16.89 -6.47 -1.32
N GLY A 17 15.97 -7.23 -1.90
CA GLY A 17 14.70 -7.60 -1.30
C GLY A 17 13.67 -6.47 -1.26
N ALA A 18 13.90 -5.37 -1.98
CA ALA A 18 12.93 -4.30 -2.16
C ALA A 18 11.62 -4.80 -2.79
N TYR A 19 11.70 -5.86 -3.61
CA TYR A 19 10.55 -6.45 -4.28
C TYR A 19 10.29 -7.90 -3.89
N ASP A 20 10.87 -8.42 -2.80
CA ASP A 20 10.65 -9.78 -2.30
C ASP A 20 9.17 -10.16 -2.23
N TYR A 21 8.29 -9.21 -1.87
CA TYR A 21 6.85 -9.43 -1.85
C TYR A 21 6.29 -9.87 -3.22
N TYR A 22 6.85 -9.37 -4.32
CA TYR A 22 6.45 -9.64 -5.70
C TYR A 22 7.33 -10.65 -6.43
N THR A 23 8.59 -10.84 -6.01
CA THR A 23 9.59 -11.64 -6.74
C THR A 23 9.99 -12.94 -6.05
N ASP A 24 9.68 -13.13 -4.77
CA ASP A 24 9.97 -14.39 -4.05
C ASP A 24 9.05 -15.52 -4.57
N PRO A 25 9.57 -16.58 -5.22
CA PRO A 25 8.75 -17.67 -5.73
C PRO A 25 8.04 -18.48 -4.64
N ALA A 26 8.47 -18.36 -3.37
CA ALA A 26 7.81 -18.96 -2.22
C ALA A 26 6.62 -18.11 -1.70
N ARG A 27 6.39 -16.92 -2.25
CA ARG A 27 5.26 -16.04 -1.90
C ARG A 27 4.39 -15.72 -3.10
N GLY A 28 3.07 -15.85 -2.93
CA GLY A 28 2.09 -15.34 -3.90
C GLY A 28 2.04 -16.07 -5.24
N ASN A 29 2.89 -17.08 -5.46
CA ASN A 29 2.95 -17.85 -6.70
C ASN A 29 1.97 -19.03 -6.68
N VAL A 30 0.65 -18.73 -6.72
CA VAL A 30 -0.38 -19.75 -6.91
C VAL A 30 -0.62 -19.98 -8.41
N PRO A 31 -0.92 -21.21 -8.87
CA PRO A 31 -1.10 -21.51 -10.30
C PRO A 31 -2.12 -20.63 -11.03
N GLN A 32 -3.09 -20.08 -10.30
CA GLN A 32 -4.15 -19.23 -10.84
C GLN A 32 -3.71 -17.77 -11.06
N TYR A 33 -2.60 -17.33 -10.47
CA TYR A 33 -2.13 -15.96 -10.56
C TYR A 33 -0.91 -15.85 -11.48
N ARG A 34 -1.13 -15.31 -12.68
CA ARG A 34 -0.04 -14.98 -13.61
C ARG A 34 0.48 -13.58 -13.29
N ASN A 35 1.69 -13.50 -12.72
CA ASN A 35 2.36 -12.24 -12.38
C ASN A 35 2.89 -11.50 -13.63
N THR A 36 1.99 -11.09 -14.52
CA THR A 36 2.31 -10.30 -15.72
C THR A 36 1.30 -9.17 -15.86
N PHE A 37 1.77 -7.99 -16.28
CA PHE A 37 0.91 -6.83 -16.54
C PHE A 37 0.25 -6.95 -17.92
N ASP A 38 -1.04 -6.63 -18.02
CA ASP A 38 -1.75 -6.50 -19.30
C ASP A 38 -1.52 -5.09 -19.87
N VAL A 39 -0.73 -5.02 -20.95
CA VAL A 39 -0.36 -3.75 -21.60
C VAL A 39 -1.56 -2.98 -22.15
N THR A 40 -2.70 -3.63 -22.39
CA THR A 40 -3.90 -2.93 -22.85
C THR A 40 -4.53 -2.07 -21.77
N SER A 41 -4.20 -2.31 -20.49
CA SER A 41 -4.72 -1.54 -19.35
C SER A 41 -4.01 -0.19 -19.12
N TRP A 42 -2.93 0.10 -19.87
CA TRP A 42 -2.14 1.32 -19.69
C TRP A 42 -2.97 2.60 -19.81
N ASP A 43 -3.85 2.70 -20.80
CA ASP A 43 -4.66 3.90 -21.04
C ASP A 43 -5.57 4.21 -19.83
N THR A 44 -6.34 3.22 -19.38
CA THR A 44 -7.20 3.35 -18.20
C THR A 44 -6.39 3.61 -16.93
N TRP A 45 -5.23 2.96 -16.77
CA TRP A 45 -4.41 3.11 -15.57
C TRP A 45 -3.80 4.52 -15.48
N LEU A 46 -3.29 5.06 -16.60
CA LEU A 46 -2.65 6.39 -16.63
C LEU A 46 -3.64 7.54 -16.51
N THR A 47 -4.91 7.31 -16.85
CA THR A 47 -5.96 8.33 -16.80
C THR A 47 -6.84 8.24 -15.56
N LEU A 48 -6.60 7.25 -14.69
CA LEU A 48 -7.36 7.05 -13.46
C LEU A 48 -7.08 8.16 -12.44
N ASP A 49 -8.10 8.95 -12.14
CA ASP A 49 -8.12 9.90 -11.02
C ASP A 49 -8.80 9.24 -9.81
N ALA A 50 -8.00 8.52 -9.02
CA ALA A 50 -8.49 7.81 -7.84
C ALA A 50 -8.96 8.75 -6.72
N LEU A 51 -8.52 10.01 -6.71
CA LEU A 51 -8.88 10.97 -5.65
C LEU A 51 -10.24 11.63 -5.89
N ARG A 52 -10.75 11.63 -7.12
CA ARG A 52 -12.04 12.25 -7.49
C ARG A 52 -13.19 11.85 -6.56
N GLN A 53 -13.23 10.57 -6.16
CA GLN A 53 -14.32 10.01 -5.35
C GLN A 53 -14.06 10.05 -3.84
N ALA A 54 -12.89 10.52 -3.40
CA ALA A 54 -12.56 10.59 -1.98
C ALA A 54 -13.62 11.37 -1.13
N PRO A 55 -14.22 12.47 -1.62
CA PRO A 55 -15.28 13.18 -0.89
C PRO A 55 -16.58 12.39 -0.69
N GLU A 56 -16.78 11.28 -1.41
CA GLU A 56 -17.97 10.42 -1.26
C GLU A 56 -17.80 9.37 -0.15
N ILE A 57 -16.58 9.22 0.38
CA ILE A 57 -16.28 8.24 1.42
C ILE A 57 -16.83 8.74 2.76
N THR A 58 -17.85 8.05 3.26
CA THR A 58 -18.50 8.29 4.56
C THR A 58 -18.26 7.17 5.58
N ALA A 59 -17.77 6.01 5.13
CA ALA A 59 -17.38 4.91 6.01
C ALA A 59 -16.11 5.25 6.83
N PRO A 60 -15.95 4.72 8.05
CA PRO A 60 -14.73 4.85 8.82
C PRO A 60 -13.51 4.40 8.00
N THR A 61 -12.50 5.27 7.90
CA THR A 61 -11.35 5.07 7.01
C THR A 61 -10.04 5.31 7.76
N ILE A 62 -9.09 4.39 7.64
CA ILE A 62 -7.71 4.58 8.08
C ILE A 62 -6.79 4.69 6.86
N VAL A 63 -5.95 5.72 6.84
CA VAL A 63 -4.88 5.87 5.85
C VAL A 63 -3.55 5.60 6.54
N VAL A 64 -2.85 4.54 6.13
CA VAL A 64 -1.53 4.17 6.65
C VAL A 64 -0.48 4.40 5.56
N HIS A 65 0.52 5.24 5.83
CA HIS A 65 1.51 5.62 4.83
C HIS A 65 2.83 6.12 5.45
N SER A 66 3.82 6.45 4.61
CA SER A 66 5.12 6.98 5.01
C SER A 66 5.69 7.93 3.96
N ASP A 67 6.67 8.76 4.32
CA ASP A 67 7.38 9.60 3.34
C ASP A 67 8.25 8.78 2.38
N GLY A 68 8.65 7.56 2.75
CA GLY A 68 9.37 6.62 1.88
C GLY A 68 8.47 5.78 0.97
N SER A 69 7.16 6.01 1.00
CA SER A 69 6.19 5.34 0.13
C SER A 69 5.98 6.08 -1.19
N ALA A 70 5.43 5.39 -2.18
CA ALA A 70 5.03 6.03 -3.42
C ALA A 70 3.86 7.01 -3.15
N LEU A 71 4.00 8.24 -3.65
CA LEU A 71 2.95 9.28 -3.66
C LEU A 71 2.47 9.75 -2.26
N PRO A 72 3.36 10.16 -1.34
CA PRO A 72 2.98 10.56 0.02
C PRO A 72 2.01 11.74 0.06
N ASP A 73 2.16 12.72 -0.84
CA ASP A 73 1.24 13.86 -0.92
C ASP A 73 -0.16 13.46 -1.37
N HIS A 74 -0.30 12.38 -2.16
CA HIS A 74 -1.62 11.89 -2.57
C HIS A 74 -2.32 11.18 -1.42
N ALA A 75 -1.59 10.47 -0.56
CA ALA A 75 -2.15 9.88 0.67
C ALA A 75 -2.69 10.96 1.62
N LYS A 76 -1.96 12.08 1.78
CA LYS A 76 -2.42 13.24 2.55
C LYS A 76 -3.69 13.85 1.94
N ARG A 77 -3.71 14.06 0.61
CA ARG A 77 -4.90 14.57 -0.11
C ARG A 77 -6.12 13.64 0.01
N LEU A 78 -5.91 12.33 -0.05
CA LEU A 78 -6.98 11.34 0.18
C LEU A 78 -7.57 11.54 1.57
N TYR A 79 -6.72 11.53 2.61
CA TYR A 79 -7.15 11.73 3.99
C TYR A 79 -7.92 13.06 4.16
N ASP A 80 -7.41 14.16 3.63
CA ASP A 80 -8.07 15.47 3.73
C ASP A 80 -9.44 15.48 3.07
N SER A 81 -9.60 14.74 1.96
CA SER A 81 -10.82 14.70 1.16
C SER A 81 -11.93 13.80 1.72
N VAL A 82 -11.60 12.75 2.47
CA VAL A 82 -12.59 11.85 3.11
C VAL A 82 -13.51 12.64 4.04
N ARG A 83 -14.82 12.39 3.96
CA ARG A 83 -15.84 13.08 4.77
C ARG A 83 -16.32 12.28 5.99
N GLY A 84 -16.17 10.95 5.95
CA GLY A 84 -16.46 10.07 7.07
C GLY A 84 -15.45 10.23 8.22
N GLU A 85 -15.67 9.45 9.29
CA GLU A 85 -14.67 9.27 10.34
C GLU A 85 -13.34 8.81 9.72
N LYS A 86 -12.24 9.43 10.12
CA LYS A 86 -10.94 9.21 9.48
C LYS A 86 -9.75 9.29 10.43
N GLU A 87 -8.79 8.42 10.20
CA GLU A 87 -7.50 8.37 10.89
C GLU A 87 -6.35 8.37 9.87
N LEU A 88 -5.26 9.08 10.20
CA LEU A 88 -4.02 9.06 9.45
C LEU A 88 -2.90 8.51 10.34
N VAL A 89 -2.35 7.37 9.95
CA VAL A 89 -1.16 6.77 10.58
C VAL A 89 0.03 7.00 9.66
N TRP A 90 0.97 7.82 10.12
CA TRP A 90 2.20 8.14 9.39
C TRP A 90 3.40 7.47 10.06
N ALA A 91 4.08 6.59 9.33
CA ALA A 91 5.12 5.73 9.86
C ALA A 91 6.47 5.95 9.14
N ASP A 92 7.54 5.44 9.76
CA ASP A 92 8.90 5.53 9.25
C ASP A 92 9.23 4.27 8.43
N GLY A 93 8.90 4.27 7.13
CA GLY A 93 8.99 3.08 6.30
C GLY A 93 9.03 3.34 4.79
N THR A 94 9.17 2.28 3.98
CA THR A 94 9.13 2.35 2.51
C THR A 94 7.80 1.88 1.96
N HIS A 95 7.56 2.03 0.65
CA HIS A 95 6.30 1.60 0.03
C HIS A 95 5.92 0.13 0.31
N ALA A 96 6.89 -0.78 0.30
CA ALA A 96 6.68 -2.20 0.59
C ALA A 96 6.65 -2.51 2.10
N ARG A 97 6.89 -1.50 2.94
CA ARG A 97 7.17 -1.65 4.39
C ARG A 97 6.87 -0.35 5.15
N ALA A 98 5.67 0.17 4.98
CA ALA A 98 5.30 1.47 5.54
C ALA A 98 5.27 1.44 7.07
N ASP A 99 5.03 0.28 7.67
CA ASP A 99 5.04 0.00 9.11
C ASP A 99 6.44 0.00 9.77
N GLY A 100 7.52 0.11 8.99
CA GLY A 100 8.89 0.24 9.51
C GLY A 100 9.46 -0.98 10.25
N GLN A 101 8.69 -2.07 10.42
CA GLN A 101 9.14 -3.30 11.10
C GLN A 101 10.44 -3.81 10.46
N ARG A 102 11.28 -4.64 11.09
CA ARG A 102 12.31 -5.44 10.37
C ARG A 102 11.87 -6.91 10.23
N ARG A 103 12.42 -7.64 9.25
CA ARG A 103 12.16 -9.09 9.10
C ARG A 103 12.57 -9.76 10.43
N GLY A 104 11.60 -10.17 11.25
CA GLY A 104 11.81 -10.74 12.58
C GLY A 104 10.92 -10.17 13.70
N GLU A 105 10.36 -8.96 13.53
CA GLU A 105 9.53 -8.29 14.57
C GLU A 105 8.02 -8.53 14.38
N ARG A 106 7.59 -9.75 14.06
CA ARG A 106 6.18 -10.05 13.73
C ARG A 106 5.18 -9.92 14.89
N ASP A 107 5.64 -9.59 16.10
CA ASP A 107 4.81 -9.66 17.31
C ASP A 107 4.23 -8.32 17.79
N ALA A 108 4.54 -7.20 17.13
CA ALA A 108 3.89 -5.92 17.41
C ALA A 108 2.59 -5.79 16.59
N VAL A 109 1.60 -6.62 16.92
CA VAL A 109 0.20 -6.38 16.53
C VAL A 109 -0.18 -4.98 17.03
N LEU A 110 -0.63 -4.11 16.13
CA LEU A 110 -1.26 -2.84 16.50
C LEU A 110 -2.30 -3.14 17.60
N PRO A 111 -2.24 -2.49 18.78
CA PRO A 111 -3.16 -2.81 19.85
C PRO A 111 -4.59 -2.62 19.35
N HIS A 112 -5.41 -3.67 19.45
CA HIS A 112 -6.84 -3.58 19.22
C HIS A 112 -7.40 -2.42 20.04
N PRO A 113 -8.23 -1.54 19.45
CA PRO A 113 -8.88 -0.50 20.22
C PRO A 113 -9.74 -1.15 21.32
N PRO A 114 -9.68 -0.65 22.57
CA PRO A 114 -10.45 -1.22 23.66
C PRO A 114 -11.96 -0.97 23.45
N GLY A 115 -12.70 -2.05 23.23
CA GLY A 115 -14.09 -2.21 23.68
C GLY A 115 -15.18 -1.46 22.91
N LEU A 116 -15.77 -2.11 21.90
CA LEU A 116 -17.22 -2.07 21.75
C LEU A 116 -17.79 -3.21 22.58
N GLY A 117 -18.22 -2.87 23.79
CA GLY A 117 -18.89 -3.80 24.69
C GLY A 117 -20.11 -4.41 24.01
N ALA A 118 -20.19 -5.74 24.01
CA ALA A 118 -21.44 -6.42 23.75
C ALA A 118 -22.44 -5.99 24.81
N GLN A 119 -23.46 -5.23 24.41
CA GLN A 119 -24.68 -5.07 25.19
C GLN A 119 -25.75 -5.99 24.61
N ALA A 120 -26.23 -6.85 25.51
CA ALA A 120 -27.43 -7.71 25.50
C ALA A 120 -27.55 -8.80 24.42
#